data_AF-D0EXA4-F1
#
_entry.id   AF-D0EXA4-F1
#
_cell.length_a   1.000
_cell.length_b   1.000
_cell.length_c   1.000
_cell.angle_alpha   90.00
_cell.angle_beta   90.00
_cell.angle_gamma   90.00
#
_symmetry.space_group_name_H-M   'P 1'
#
loop_
_entity.id
_entity.type
_entity.pdbx_description
1 polymer ?
#
loop_
_entity_poly.entity_id
_entity_poly.type
_entity_poly.pdbx_seq_one_letter_code
_entity_poly.pdbx_strand_id
1 'polypeptide(L)'
;LTGLKLMYYGSGNPAPWNETMRPGDNKWTMAIWGRDVKTGKAKFAFQKTPHDEWDYAGVNWIGLSDQVVDGKKQKLLTHPDRNGIVYTLNRENGNLVRADKIDPSVNVFKGYDMKKGVPIRDPEYSTRMDHLAKGICPSAMGYHNQGHDSIDKKRELVMLGTNMICMDWAPFMLP
;
A
#
# COMPACT_ATOMS: atom_id res chain seq x y z
N LEU A 1 3.60 -2.28 27.11
CA LEU A 1 4.06 -2.59 25.73
C LEU A 1 4.81 -3.94 25.67
N THR A 2 4.35 -4.97 26.38
CA THR A 2 4.90 -6.32 26.31
C THR A 2 3.96 -7.14 25.43
N GLY A 3 4.33 -7.46 24.18
CA GLY A 3 3.43 -8.27 23.36
C GLY A 3 3.97 -8.81 22.05
N LEU A 4 4.73 -8.04 21.27
CA LEU A 4 5.32 -8.48 20.00
C LEU A 4 6.68 -7.81 19.84
N LYS A 5 7.73 -8.59 19.55
CA LYS A 5 9.10 -8.09 19.28
C LYS A 5 9.29 -7.86 17.78
N LEU A 6 8.35 -7.15 17.16
CA LEU A 6 8.35 -6.89 15.72
C LEU A 6 8.49 -5.40 15.41
N MET A 7 9.35 -5.07 14.45
CA MET A 7 9.38 -3.79 13.74
C MET A 7 8.51 -3.91 12.50
N TYR A 8 7.71 -2.88 12.23
CA TYR A 8 6.90 -2.78 11.02
C TYR A 8 7.36 -1.60 10.18
N TYR A 9 7.45 -1.80 8.86
CA TYR A 9 7.77 -0.74 7.91
C TYR A 9 7.29 -1.12 6.51
N GLY A 10 7.24 -0.11 5.64
CA GLY A 10 6.93 -0.26 4.23
C GLY A 10 8.19 -0.19 3.36
N SER A 11 8.23 -1.00 2.29
CA SER A 11 9.28 -0.93 1.26
C SER A 11 8.81 -0.13 0.05
N GLY A 12 9.73 0.63 -0.56
CA GLY A 12 9.44 1.57 -1.66
C GLY A 12 9.19 0.90 -3.01
N ASN A 13 9.17 1.73 -4.04
CA ASN A 13 8.89 1.35 -5.43
C ASN A 13 10.04 0.55 -6.08
N PRO A 14 9.73 -0.28 -7.10
CA PRO A 14 10.74 -0.87 -7.95
C PRO A 14 11.40 0.17 -8.86
N ALA A 15 12.58 -0.17 -9.37
CA ALA A 15 13.32 0.63 -10.34
C ALA A 15 13.53 -0.18 -11.63
N PRO A 16 13.53 0.47 -12.81
CA PRO A 16 13.20 1.89 -13.04
C PRO A 16 11.69 2.14 -12.91
N TRP A 17 11.21 3.38 -13.04
CA TRP A 17 9.76 3.61 -13.09
C TRP A 17 9.10 2.99 -14.33
N ASN A 18 9.82 2.92 -15.45
CA ASN A 18 9.38 2.23 -16.66
C ASN A 18 9.11 0.74 -16.37
N GLU A 19 7.83 0.37 -16.29
CA GLU A 19 7.40 -0.99 -15.93
C GLU A 19 7.84 -2.05 -16.95
N THR A 20 7.82 -1.68 -18.24
CA THR A 20 8.05 -2.62 -19.34
C THR A 20 9.47 -3.18 -19.29
N MET A 21 10.40 -2.47 -18.66
CA MET A 21 11.79 -2.89 -18.47
C MET A 21 12.00 -3.92 -17.36
N ARG A 22 10.99 -4.19 -16.52
CA ARG A 22 11.11 -5.01 -15.32
C ARG A 22 9.91 -5.95 -15.12
N PRO A 23 9.69 -6.90 -16.06
CA PRO A 23 8.57 -7.82 -15.98
C PRO A 23 8.55 -8.63 -14.68
N GLY A 24 7.33 -8.95 -14.22
CA GLY A 24 7.07 -9.75 -13.01
C GLY A 24 6.74 -8.90 -11.78
N ASP A 25 6.31 -9.56 -10.70
CA ASP A 25 5.78 -8.90 -9.50
C ASP A 25 6.75 -7.94 -8.78
N ASN A 26 8.05 -8.01 -9.12
CA ASN A 26 9.13 -7.22 -8.53
C ASN A 26 9.23 -7.35 -7.00
N LYS A 27 8.91 -8.54 -6.45
CA LYS A 27 9.00 -8.80 -5.01
C LYS A 27 10.44 -8.59 -4.51
N TRP A 28 10.65 -7.96 -3.35
CA TRP A 28 9.67 -7.56 -2.34
C TRP A 28 9.56 -6.03 -2.19
N THR A 29 9.45 -5.31 -3.32
CA THR A 29 9.06 -3.89 -3.31
C THR A 29 7.59 -3.74 -2.91
N MET A 30 7.17 -2.52 -2.53
CA MET A 30 5.78 -2.21 -2.20
C MET A 30 5.16 -3.09 -1.11
N ALA A 31 5.99 -3.66 -0.23
CA ALA A 31 5.54 -4.59 0.79
C ALA A 31 5.50 -3.95 2.19
N ILE A 32 4.46 -4.31 2.96
CA ILE A 32 4.41 -4.13 4.42
C ILE A 32 5.16 -5.29 5.06
N TRP A 33 6.10 -4.99 5.94
CA TRP A 33 6.93 -5.95 6.63
C TRP A 33 6.60 -6.03 8.12
N GLY A 34 6.72 -7.22 8.70
CA GLY A 34 6.88 -7.43 10.13
C GLY A 34 8.16 -8.22 10.39
N ARG A 35 9.19 -7.59 10.97
CA ARG A 35 10.51 -8.21 11.21
C ARG A 35 10.81 -8.32 12.69
N ASP A 36 11.40 -9.42 13.11
CA ASP A 36 11.89 -9.57 14.49
C ASP A 36 12.98 -8.52 14.79
N VAL A 37 12.80 -7.76 15.86
CA VAL A 37 13.68 -6.62 16.20
C VAL A 37 15.10 -7.04 16.59
N LYS A 38 15.30 -8.29 17.01
CA LYS A 38 16.61 -8.79 17.42
C LYS A 38 17.41 -9.35 16.25
N THR A 39 16.74 -10.05 15.33
CA THR A 39 17.37 -10.84 14.27
C THR A 39 17.19 -10.23 12.88
N GLY A 40 16.26 -9.29 12.71
CA GLY A 40 15.89 -8.73 11.41
C GLY A 40 15.14 -9.71 10.49
N LYS A 41 14.90 -10.96 10.93
CA LYS A 41 14.18 -11.96 10.12
C LYS A 41 12.72 -11.52 9.92
N ALA A 42 12.25 -11.58 8.68
CA ALA A 42 10.86 -11.31 8.36
C ALA A 42 9.97 -12.43 8.91
N LYS A 43 8.96 -12.05 9.69
CA LYS A 43 7.88 -12.93 10.12
C LYS A 43 6.79 -13.00 9.05
N PHE A 44 6.49 -11.87 8.41
CA PHE A 44 5.60 -11.79 7.26
C PHE A 44 6.00 -10.62 6.35
N ALA A 45 5.54 -10.70 5.11
CA ALA A 45 5.62 -9.65 4.11
C ALA A 45 4.34 -9.67 3.26
N PHE A 46 3.70 -8.52 3.12
CA PHE A 46 2.47 -8.36 2.33
C PHE A 46 2.71 -7.35 1.23
N GLN A 47 2.77 -7.79 -0.03
CA GLN A 47 3.01 -6.92 -1.18
C GLN A 47 1.70 -6.24 -1.61
N LYS A 48 1.63 -4.92 -1.47
CA LYS A 48 0.44 -4.12 -1.75
C LYS A 48 0.22 -3.89 -3.23
N THR A 49 1.31 -3.60 -3.96
CA THR A 49 1.30 -3.25 -5.38
C THR A 49 2.28 -4.14 -6.13
N PRO A 50 1.88 -5.38 -6.52
CA PRO A 50 2.68 -6.23 -7.40
C PRO A 50 2.86 -5.55 -8.75
N HIS A 51 4.10 -5.55 -9.26
CA HIS A 51 4.46 -4.91 -10.51
C HIS A 51 3.93 -3.46 -10.58
N ASP A 52 4.46 -2.60 -9.71
CA ASP A 52 4.06 -1.19 -9.68
C ASP A 52 4.29 -0.51 -11.02
N GLU A 53 3.37 0.35 -11.44
CA GLU A 53 3.44 1.05 -12.73
C GLU A 53 3.38 2.58 -12.56
N TRP A 54 3.34 3.06 -11.32
CA TRP A 54 2.87 4.42 -11.00
C TRP A 54 3.70 5.14 -9.95
N ASP A 55 4.79 4.56 -9.46
CA ASP A 55 5.58 5.06 -8.33
C ASP A 55 4.75 5.16 -7.04
N TYR A 56 3.92 4.17 -6.72
CA TYR A 56 3.21 4.17 -5.44
C TYR A 56 4.09 3.67 -4.28
N ALA A 57 5.22 4.34 -4.06
CA ALA A 57 6.26 3.88 -3.13
C ALA A 57 5.68 3.61 -1.74
N GLY A 58 5.64 2.35 -1.35
CA GLY A 58 4.83 1.87 -0.23
C GLY A 58 5.42 2.12 1.16
N VAL A 59 5.94 3.32 1.43
CA VAL A 59 6.75 3.68 2.62
C VAL A 59 5.99 4.46 3.70
N ASN A 60 4.70 4.74 3.48
CA ASN A 60 3.89 5.53 4.40
C ASN A 60 3.87 4.95 5.83
N TRP A 61 3.47 5.77 6.81
CA TRP A 61 3.46 5.39 8.22
C TRP A 61 2.62 4.13 8.51
N ILE A 62 2.90 3.49 9.64
CA ILE A 62 2.14 2.32 10.13
C ILE A 62 1.60 2.63 11.52
N GLY A 63 0.27 2.65 11.63
CA GLY A 63 -0.44 2.83 12.88
C GLY A 63 -0.78 1.50 13.55
N LEU A 64 -0.54 1.37 14.85
CA LEU A 64 -0.85 0.16 15.61
C LEU A 64 -2.04 0.38 16.54
N SER A 65 -3.05 -0.48 16.45
CA SER A 65 -4.27 -0.42 17.26
C SER A 65 -4.72 -1.82 17.68
N ASP A 66 -5.50 -1.88 18.77
CA ASP A 66 -6.22 -3.08 19.16
C ASP A 66 -7.71 -2.74 19.07
N GLN A 67 -8.43 -3.36 18.14
CA GLN A 67 -9.83 -3.03 17.84
C GLN A 67 -10.65 -4.32 17.71
N VAL A 68 -11.97 -4.19 17.84
CA VAL A 68 -12.89 -5.30 17.58
C VAL A 68 -13.25 -5.32 16.10
N VAL A 69 -12.87 -6.40 15.41
CA VAL A 69 -13.24 -6.65 14.00
C VAL A 69 -14.00 -7.96 13.93
N ASP A 70 -15.20 -7.93 13.33
CA ASP A 70 -16.12 -9.07 13.24
C ASP A 70 -16.39 -9.74 14.60
N GLY A 71 -16.58 -8.91 15.63
CA GLY A 71 -16.84 -9.36 17.01
C GLY A 71 -15.62 -9.92 17.75
N LYS A 72 -14.41 -9.92 17.15
CA LYS A 72 -13.19 -10.41 17.77
C LYS A 72 -12.19 -9.28 18.00
N LYS A 73 -11.61 -9.22 19.20
CA LYS A 73 -10.51 -8.31 19.48
C LYS A 73 -9.27 -8.74 18.68
N GLN A 74 -8.79 -7.87 17.81
CA GLN A 74 -7.63 -8.12 16.96
C GLN A 74 -6.53 -7.09 17.20
N LYS A 75 -5.29 -7.56 17.10
CA LYS A 75 -4.10 -6.72 17.10
C LYS A 75 -3.80 -6.30 15.67
N LEU A 76 -4.05 -5.04 15.35
CA LEU A 76 -4.01 -4.52 13.99
C LEU A 76 -2.79 -3.62 13.75
N LEU A 77 -2.41 -3.55 12.48
CA LEU A 77 -1.68 -2.45 11.88
C LEU A 77 -2.55 -1.83 10.78
N THR A 78 -2.55 -0.50 10.67
CA THR A 78 -3.24 0.28 9.64
C THR A 78 -2.22 1.10 8.85
N HIS A 79 -2.37 1.13 7.54
CA HIS A 79 -1.41 1.75 6.62
C HIS A 79 -2.13 2.38 5.41
N PRO A 80 -2.27 3.71 5.38
CA PRO A 80 -2.76 4.43 4.20
C PRO A 80 -1.64 4.53 3.16
N ASP A 81 -1.77 3.83 2.04
CA ASP A 81 -0.72 3.76 1.02
C ASP A 81 -0.83 4.87 -0.04
N ARG A 82 0.28 5.12 -0.75
CA ARG A 82 0.32 6.02 -1.91
C ARG A 82 -0.71 5.65 -2.97
N ASN A 83 -0.93 4.35 -3.17
CA ASN A 83 -1.85 3.82 -4.18
C ASN A 83 -3.35 4.11 -3.92
N GLY A 84 -3.67 4.82 -2.82
CA GLY A 84 -5.02 5.23 -2.49
C GLY A 84 -5.82 4.18 -1.73
N ILE A 85 -5.20 3.10 -1.28
CA ILE A 85 -5.83 2.06 -0.45
C ILE A 85 -5.34 2.18 1.00
N VAL A 86 -6.27 2.14 1.96
CA VAL A 86 -5.98 1.94 3.38
C VAL A 86 -5.99 0.45 3.68
N TYR A 87 -4.81 -0.08 4.01
CA TYR A 87 -4.65 -1.47 4.41
C TYR A 87 -4.77 -1.61 5.91
N THR A 88 -5.55 -2.60 6.36
CA THR A 88 -5.55 -3.05 7.76
C THR A 88 -5.20 -4.53 7.79
N LEU A 89 -4.13 -4.88 8.51
CA LEU A 89 -3.64 -6.25 8.66
C LEU A 89 -3.63 -6.63 10.14
N ASN A 90 -3.77 -7.92 10.43
CA ASN A 90 -3.40 -8.45 11.72
C ASN A 90 -1.86 -8.38 11.87
N ARG A 91 -1.38 -7.62 12.85
CA ARG A 91 0.06 -7.35 13.01
C ARG A 91 0.85 -8.54 13.56
N GLU A 92 0.20 -9.60 14.01
CA GLU A 92 0.88 -10.79 14.53
C GLU A 92 1.32 -11.74 13.41
N ASN A 93 0.54 -11.83 12.33
CA ASN A 93 0.75 -12.82 11.26
C ASN A 93 0.73 -12.25 9.84
N GLY A 94 0.35 -10.98 9.65
CA GLY A 94 0.29 -10.33 8.35
C GLY A 94 -0.98 -10.63 7.55
N ASN A 95 -1.99 -11.28 8.15
CA ASN A 95 -3.25 -11.55 7.47
C ASN A 95 -3.98 -10.24 7.15
N LEU A 96 -4.44 -10.11 5.91
CA LEU A 96 -5.26 -8.98 5.49
C LEU A 96 -6.63 -9.02 6.18
N VAL A 97 -7.03 -7.90 6.76
CA VAL A 97 -8.32 -7.70 7.42
C VAL A 97 -9.21 -6.79 6.58
N ARG A 98 -8.68 -5.66 6.09
CA ARG A 98 -9.38 -4.74 5.19
C ARG A 98 -8.43 -4.09 4.19
N ALA A 99 -8.98 -3.72 3.03
CA ALA A 99 -8.32 -2.95 1.98
C ALA A 99 -9.37 -2.05 1.31
N ASP A 100 -9.50 -0.82 1.78
CA ASP A 100 -10.55 0.11 1.35
C ASP A 100 -9.94 1.31 0.62
N LYS A 101 -10.62 1.85 -0.39
CA LYS A 101 -10.19 3.09 -1.07
C LYS A 101 -10.29 4.27 -0.10
N ILE A 102 -9.26 5.11 -0.05
CA ILE A 102 -9.26 6.41 0.67
C ILE A 102 -10.35 7.32 0.09
N ASP A 103 -10.49 7.32 -1.24
CA ASP A 103 -11.44 8.13 -1.97
C ASP A 103 -12.01 7.36 -3.18
N PRO A 104 -13.30 7.55 -3.55
CA PRO A 104 -13.90 6.88 -4.70
C PRO A 104 -13.20 7.12 -6.04
N SER A 105 -12.48 8.22 -6.19
CA SER A 105 -11.78 8.58 -7.43
C SER A 105 -10.55 7.72 -7.74
N VAL A 106 -10.07 6.89 -6.81
CA VAL A 106 -9.02 5.88 -7.08
C VAL A 106 -9.50 4.94 -8.19
N ASN A 107 -8.80 4.89 -9.31
CA ASN A 107 -9.26 4.19 -10.52
C ASN A 107 -8.31 3.09 -11.02
N VAL A 108 -7.05 3.08 -10.58
CA VAL A 108 -6.06 2.03 -10.93
C VAL A 108 -6.48 0.62 -10.51
N PHE A 109 -7.38 0.50 -9.53
CA PHE A 109 -7.92 -0.76 -9.04
C PHE A 109 -9.46 -0.74 -9.05
N LYS A 110 -10.06 -1.78 -9.63
CA LYS A 110 -11.52 -2.00 -9.59
C LYS A 110 -12.00 -2.45 -8.21
N GLY A 111 -11.12 -3.10 -7.47
CA GLY A 111 -11.40 -3.63 -6.14
C GLY A 111 -10.21 -4.42 -5.61
N TYR A 112 -10.47 -5.28 -4.62
CA TYR A 112 -9.44 -6.06 -3.96
C TYR A 112 -9.83 -7.54 -3.88
N ASP A 113 -8.94 -8.44 -4.33
CA ASP A 113 -9.14 -9.88 -4.15
C ASP A 113 -8.65 -10.26 -2.74
N MET A 114 -9.58 -10.28 -1.79
CA MET A 114 -9.29 -10.61 -0.39
C MET A 114 -8.77 -12.04 -0.19
N LYS A 115 -9.04 -12.96 -1.12
CA LYS A 115 -8.55 -14.35 -1.04
C LYS A 115 -7.12 -14.46 -1.51
N LYS A 116 -6.78 -13.79 -2.62
CA LYS A 116 -5.42 -13.78 -3.17
C LYS A 116 -4.50 -12.76 -2.49
N GLY A 117 -5.06 -11.77 -1.81
CA GLY A 117 -4.29 -10.71 -1.17
C GLY A 117 -3.65 -9.75 -2.19
N VAL A 118 -4.34 -9.47 -3.30
CA VAL A 118 -3.84 -8.59 -4.36
C VAL A 118 -4.92 -7.64 -4.88
N PRO A 119 -4.56 -6.42 -5.31
CA PRO A 119 -5.51 -5.52 -5.95
C PRO A 119 -5.95 -6.04 -7.32
N ILE A 120 -7.21 -5.79 -7.69
CA ILE A 120 -7.75 -6.10 -9.01
C ILE A 120 -7.49 -4.89 -9.92
N ARG A 121 -6.45 -4.99 -10.76
CA ARG A 121 -6.00 -3.91 -11.66
C ARG A 121 -7.08 -3.52 -12.67
N ASP A 122 -7.17 -2.23 -12.98
CA ASP A 122 -7.90 -1.75 -14.15
C ASP A 122 -6.92 -1.45 -15.30
N PRO A 123 -6.93 -2.25 -16.39
CA PRO A 123 -6.00 -2.05 -17.50
C PRO A 123 -6.12 -0.68 -18.18
N GLU A 124 -7.26 0.01 -18.07
CA GLU A 124 -7.47 1.35 -18.63
C GLU A 124 -6.48 2.38 -18.07
N TYR A 125 -6.09 2.25 -16.80
CA TYR A 125 -5.21 3.17 -16.09
C TYR A 125 -3.79 2.60 -15.86
N SER A 126 -3.44 1.54 -16.60
CA SER A 126 -2.08 0.97 -16.62
C SER A 126 -1.11 1.86 -17.39
N THR A 127 0.17 1.86 -16.99
CA THR A 127 1.25 2.49 -17.78
C THR A 127 2.00 1.43 -18.58
N ARG A 128 2.52 1.79 -19.75
CA ARG A 128 3.34 0.92 -20.60
C ARG A 128 4.09 1.72 -21.64
N MET A 129 5.19 1.17 -22.16
CA MET A 129 5.93 1.77 -23.28
C MET A 129 5.02 2.09 -24.47
N ASP A 130 5.39 3.15 -25.19
CA ASP A 130 4.70 3.63 -26.40
C ASP A 130 3.21 4.01 -26.20
N HIS A 131 2.84 4.32 -24.94
CA HIS A 131 1.49 4.73 -24.58
C HIS A 131 1.49 5.88 -23.58
N LEU A 132 0.70 6.92 -23.87
CA LEU A 132 0.36 7.98 -22.91
C LEU A 132 -0.95 7.60 -22.21
N ALA A 133 -0.84 7.08 -20.99
CA ALA A 133 -1.98 6.86 -20.11
C ALA A 133 -2.44 8.20 -19.51
N LYS A 134 -3.75 8.38 -19.34
CA LYS A 134 -4.33 9.66 -18.90
C LYS A 134 -5.32 9.49 -17.76
N GLY A 135 -5.42 10.52 -16.91
CA GLY A 135 -6.41 10.55 -15.83
C GLY A 135 -6.23 9.46 -14.77
N ILE A 136 -5.00 9.01 -14.54
CA ILE A 136 -4.67 8.01 -13.52
C ILE A 136 -4.82 8.64 -12.13
N CYS A 137 -5.58 7.99 -11.27
CA CYS A 137 -5.80 8.41 -9.88
C CYS A 137 -5.51 7.24 -8.93
N PRO A 138 -4.58 7.39 -7.96
CA PRO A 138 -3.80 8.60 -7.65
C PRO A 138 -2.68 8.95 -8.65
N SER A 139 -2.14 10.16 -8.56
CA SER A 139 -0.85 10.50 -9.17
C SER A 139 0.31 9.81 -8.47
N ALA A 140 1.52 9.89 -9.01
CA ALA A 140 2.75 9.39 -8.39
C ALA A 140 2.92 9.91 -6.95
N MET A 141 2.50 11.14 -6.65
CA MET A 141 2.55 11.70 -5.28
C MET A 141 1.65 10.94 -4.28
N GLY A 142 0.70 10.14 -4.79
CA GLY A 142 -0.25 9.32 -4.06
C GLY A 142 -1.36 10.14 -3.40
N TYR A 143 -2.45 9.47 -3.00
CA TYR A 143 -3.50 10.08 -2.14
C TYR A 143 -3.10 10.16 -0.67
N HIS A 144 -1.98 9.53 -0.32
CA HIS A 144 -1.30 9.74 0.94
C HIS A 144 0.22 9.65 0.70
N ASN A 145 1.02 10.37 1.47
CA ASN A 145 2.49 10.41 1.31
C ASN A 145 3.20 10.26 2.69
N GLN A 146 4.29 10.98 2.92
CA GLN A 146 5.15 10.86 4.11
C GLN A 146 4.53 11.31 5.44
N GLY A 147 3.32 11.88 5.43
CA GLY A 147 2.66 12.40 6.62
C GLY A 147 2.54 11.34 7.72
N HIS A 148 2.76 11.75 8.97
CA HIS A 148 2.49 10.90 10.13
C HIS A 148 1.14 11.31 10.74
N ASP A 149 0.13 10.47 10.54
CA ASP A 149 -1.23 10.72 11.02
C ASP A 149 -1.42 10.36 12.50
N SER A 150 -2.68 10.36 12.95
CA SER A 150 -3.07 10.08 14.34
C SER A 150 -4.17 9.02 14.44
N ILE A 151 -4.19 8.33 15.59
CA ILE A 151 -5.23 7.36 15.97
C ILE A 151 -5.85 7.79 17.30
N ASP A 152 -7.16 8.00 17.30
CA ASP A 152 -7.95 8.12 18.52
C ASP A 152 -8.42 6.72 18.95
N LYS A 153 -7.77 6.17 19.98
CA LYS A 153 -8.08 4.82 20.49
C LYS A 153 -9.42 4.73 21.22
N LYS A 154 -9.93 5.85 21.75
CA LYS A 154 -11.21 5.87 22.48
C LYS A 154 -12.38 5.88 21.50
N ARG A 155 -12.23 6.61 20.39
CA ARG A 155 -13.24 6.70 19.33
C ARG A 155 -13.05 5.66 18.21
N GLU A 156 -11.94 4.92 18.25
CA GLU A 156 -11.54 3.97 17.22
C GLU A 156 -11.43 4.59 15.82
N LEU A 157 -10.95 5.84 15.74
CA LEU A 157 -10.79 6.60 14.50
C LEU A 157 -9.33 6.75 14.10
N VAL A 158 -9.07 6.71 12.79
CA VAL A 158 -7.79 7.11 12.19
C VAL A 158 -8.04 8.40 11.41
N MET A 159 -7.27 9.45 11.70
CA MET A 159 -7.46 10.78 11.11
C MET A 159 -6.33 11.02 10.10
N LEU A 160 -6.66 11.01 8.81
CA LEU A 160 -5.69 11.02 7.71
C LEU A 160 -5.55 12.40 7.07
N GLY A 161 -4.33 12.84 6.81
CA GLY A 161 -4.03 13.94 5.89
C GLY A 161 -3.89 13.42 4.46
N THR A 162 -4.85 13.70 3.58
CA THR A 162 -4.89 13.13 2.22
C THR A 162 -4.56 14.14 1.13
N ASN A 163 -3.95 13.66 0.05
CA ASN A 163 -3.83 14.39 -1.22
C ASN A 163 -4.99 14.00 -2.14
N MET A 164 -5.37 14.89 -3.07
CA MET A 164 -6.34 14.63 -4.14
C MET A 164 -5.75 15.04 -5.49
N ILE A 165 -4.79 14.26 -5.99
CA ILE A 165 -4.00 14.59 -7.19
C ILE A 165 -3.99 13.38 -8.14
N CYS A 166 -4.27 13.60 -9.43
CA CYS A 166 -4.21 12.61 -10.50
C CYS A 166 -3.13 12.97 -11.54
N MET A 167 -2.87 12.10 -12.52
CA MET A 167 -1.80 12.32 -13.50
C MET A 167 -2.08 11.72 -14.89
N ASP A 168 -1.33 12.22 -15.86
CA ASP A 168 -1.05 11.55 -17.12
C ASP A 168 0.40 11.01 -17.05
N TRP A 169 0.66 9.84 -17.65
CA TRP A 169 1.98 9.20 -17.60
C TRP A 169 2.32 8.52 -18.93
N ALA A 170 3.52 8.79 -19.45
CA ALA A 170 4.14 7.99 -20.49
C ALA A 170 5.56 7.58 -20.04
N PRO A 171 5.86 6.28 -19.91
CA PRO A 171 7.23 5.85 -19.67
C PRO A 171 8.06 6.09 -20.95
N PHE A 172 9.34 6.38 -20.77
CA PHE A 172 10.29 6.52 -21.86
C PHE A 172 11.55 5.69 -21.57
N MET A 173 12.26 5.33 -22.63
CA MET A 173 13.65 4.86 -22.56
C MET A 173 14.52 5.96 -23.17
N LEU A 174 15.61 6.30 -22.49
CA LEU A 174 16.63 7.13 -23.12
C LEU A 174 17.27 6.32 -24.26
N PRO A 175 17.55 6.96 -25.41
CA PRO A 175 18.24 6.31 -26.52
C PRO A 175 19.64 5.82 -26.16
#